data_AF-A0A945VYU4-F1
#
_entry.id   AF-A0A945VYU4-F1
#
_cell.length_a   1.000
_cell.length_b   1.000
_cell.length_c   1.000
_cell.angle_alpha   90.00
_cell.angle_beta   90.00
_cell.angle_gamma   90.00
#
_symmetry.space_group_name_H-M   'P 1'
#
loop_
_entity.id
_entity.type
_entity.pdbx_description
1 polymer ?
#
loop_
_entity_poly.entity_id
_entity_poly.type
_entity_poly.pdbx_seq_one_letter_code
_entity_poly.pdbx_strand_id
1 'polypeptide(L)'
;MIANKENPLKGMHPIEFDEKGYVTCFKIYDLHGRRLVPPFQGPPSVESGCIESDRASKELHGGNEDTDDGSVWIIFRGIHVSIIREESVRGCKEYQVIVPVRCHKEDLVASSIRYPDAVFTKIFLEKEDYEKAISNE
;
A
#
# COMPACT_ATOMS: atom_id res chain seq x y z
N MET A 1 -8.38 0.01 4.18
CA MET A 1 -8.82 0.36 2.81
C MET A 1 -10.26 -0.10 2.62
N ILE A 2 -11.12 0.70 2.00
CA ILE A 2 -12.50 0.32 1.71
C ILE A 2 -12.57 -0.34 0.33
N ALA A 3 -13.06 -1.57 0.23
CA ALA A 3 -13.17 -2.32 -1.02
C ALA A 3 -14.61 -2.81 -1.27
N ASN A 4 -14.88 -3.19 -2.52
CA ASN A 4 -16.12 -3.89 -2.85
C ASN A 4 -15.95 -5.39 -2.51
N LYS A 5 -16.84 -5.93 -1.68
CA LYS A 5 -16.78 -7.33 -1.23
C LYS A 5 -17.01 -8.34 -2.37
N GLU A 6 -17.90 -8.03 -3.31
CA GLU A 6 -18.28 -8.91 -4.42
C GLU A 6 -17.24 -8.89 -5.54
N ASN A 7 -16.65 -7.73 -5.80
CA ASN A 7 -15.58 -7.55 -6.77
C ASN A 7 -14.47 -6.66 -6.20
N PRO A 8 -13.49 -7.25 -5.49
CA PRO A 8 -12.44 -6.49 -4.79
C PRO A 8 -11.54 -5.68 -5.71
N LEU A 9 -11.48 -6.02 -6.99
CA LEU A 9 -10.67 -5.35 -7.99
C LEU A 9 -11.41 -4.17 -8.65
N LYS A 10 -12.72 -4.00 -8.39
CA LYS A 10 -13.53 -2.90 -8.93
C LYS A 10 -13.35 -1.63 -8.08
N GLY A 11 -12.15 -1.06 -8.13
CA GLY A 11 -11.88 0.25 -7.53
C GLY A 11 -12.44 1.43 -8.33
N MET A 12 -12.55 2.60 -7.70
CA MET A 12 -12.94 3.84 -8.39
C MET A 12 -11.80 4.47 -9.19
N HIS A 13 -10.55 4.16 -8.82
CA HIS A 13 -9.37 4.69 -9.47
C HIS A 13 -8.69 3.57 -10.28
N PRO A 14 -8.51 3.73 -11.60
CA PRO A 14 -7.85 2.72 -12.40
C PRO A 14 -6.37 2.58 -12.01
N ILE A 15 -5.88 1.34 -12.01
CA ILE A 15 -4.46 1.03 -11.84
C ILE A 15 -3.91 0.66 -13.22
N GLU A 16 -3.02 1.49 -13.74
CA GLU A 16 -2.38 1.28 -15.03
C GLU A 16 -1.11 0.47 -14.83
N PHE A 17 -1.16 -0.81 -15.21
CA PHE A 17 0.00 -1.69 -15.21
C PHE A 17 0.74 -1.58 -16.54
N ASP A 18 2.08 -1.67 -16.48
CA ASP A 18 2.92 -1.80 -17.66
C ASP A 18 2.72 -3.16 -18.37
N GLU A 19 3.37 -3.33 -19.53
CA GLU A 19 3.29 -4.57 -20.32
C GLU A 19 3.77 -5.82 -19.55
N LYS A 20 4.63 -5.62 -18.54
CA LYS A 20 5.15 -6.67 -17.67
C LYS A 20 4.27 -6.91 -16.45
N GLY A 21 3.17 -6.16 -16.29
CA GLY A 21 2.24 -6.28 -15.18
C GLY A 21 2.65 -5.54 -13.92
N TYR A 22 3.60 -4.60 -13.98
CA TYR A 22 4.04 -3.81 -12.84
C TYR A 22 3.41 -2.41 -12.81
N VAL A 23 3.30 -1.85 -11.61
CA VAL A 23 2.92 -0.46 -11.37
C VAL A 23 3.79 0.11 -10.25
N THR A 24 4.13 1.39 -10.34
CA THR A 24 4.74 2.12 -9.22
C THR A 24 3.63 2.66 -8.33
N CYS A 25 3.66 2.29 -7.07
CA CYS A 25 2.80 2.82 -6.01
C CYS A 25 3.65 3.52 -4.96
N PHE A 26 3.01 4.15 -3.99
CA PHE A 26 3.70 4.87 -2.93
C PHE A 26 3.30 4.34 -1.57
N LYS A 27 4.29 4.12 -0.70
CA LYS A 27 4.08 3.64 0.65
C LYS A 27 4.63 4.66 1.65
N ILE A 28 3.83 4.96 2.66
CA ILE A 28 4.24 5.79 3.79
C ILE A 28 4.91 4.87 4.81
N TYR A 29 6.09 5.29 5.27
CA TYR A 29 6.84 4.70 6.37
C TYR A 29 7.11 5.76 7.42
N ASP A 30 7.07 5.37 8.69
CA ASP A 30 7.67 6.11 9.78
C ASP A 30 9.20 5.94 9.69
N LEU A 31 9.94 7.04 9.84
CA LEU A 31 11.38 7.07 9.88
C LEU A 31 11.84 7.12 11.34
N HIS A 32 12.57 6.09 11.77
CA HIS A 32 13.11 5.98 13.12
C HIS A 32 14.62 5.79 13.06
N GLY A 33 15.36 6.91 13.08
CA GLY A 33 16.77 6.89 12.70
C GLY A 33 16.91 6.42 11.25
N ARG A 34 17.92 5.60 10.96
CA ARG A 34 18.16 5.03 9.62
C ARG A 34 17.33 3.79 9.29
N ARG A 35 16.05 3.76 9.70
CA ARG A 35 15.16 2.61 9.51
C ARG A 35 13.75 3.06 9.14
N LEU A 36 13.18 2.39 8.14
CA LEU A 36 11.79 2.54 7.74
C LEU A 36 10.90 1.57 8.51
N VAL A 37 9.78 2.08 9.05
CA VAL A 37 8.80 1.31 9.83
C VAL A 37 7.40 1.53 9.24
N PRO A 38 6.65 0.49 8.84
CA PRO A 38 5.30 0.65 8.32
C PRO A 38 4.35 1.12 9.44
N PRO A 39 3.52 2.17 9.22
CA PRO A 39 2.89 2.88 10.33
C PRO A 39 1.81 2.09 11.09
N PHE A 40 1.26 0.97 10.58
CA PHE A 40 0.14 0.28 11.25
C PHE A 40 -0.02 -1.23 11.01
N GLN A 41 0.83 -1.92 10.23
CA GLN A 41 0.53 -3.31 9.82
C GLN A 41 1.66 -4.08 9.09
N GLY A 42 2.86 -3.54 8.99
CA GLY A 42 3.98 -4.23 8.32
C GLY A 42 5.02 -4.74 9.31
N PRO A 43 6.08 -5.43 8.84
CA PRO A 43 7.16 -5.88 9.71
C PRO A 43 7.78 -4.70 10.48
N PRO A 44 8.29 -4.92 11.71
CA PRO A 44 8.72 -3.85 12.62
C PRO A 44 9.77 -2.90 12.01
N SER A 45 10.56 -3.39 11.07
CA SER A 45 11.43 -2.59 10.22
C SER A 45 11.49 -3.24 8.85
N VAL A 46 11.54 -2.44 7.79
CA VAL A 46 11.72 -2.92 6.42
C VAL A 46 13.11 -2.59 5.89
N GLU A 47 13.61 -3.46 5.02
CA GLU A 47 14.83 -3.25 4.23
C GLU A 47 14.47 -3.26 2.73
N SER A 48 15.39 -2.84 1.87
CA SER A 48 15.21 -2.96 0.42
C SER A 48 15.05 -4.42 -0.01
N GLY A 49 14.16 -4.68 -0.97
CA GLY A 49 13.91 -6.01 -1.50
C GLY A 49 12.42 -6.32 -1.67
N CYS A 50 12.11 -7.61 -1.78
CA CYS A 50 10.74 -8.09 -1.79
C CYS A 50 10.19 -8.10 -0.36
N ILE A 51 9.17 -7.28 -0.10
CA ILE A 51 8.49 -7.21 1.17
C ILE A 51 7.17 -7.95 1.03
N GLU A 52 7.01 -8.99 1.84
CA GLU A 52 5.79 -9.81 1.86
C GLU A 52 4.86 -9.34 2.98
N SER A 53 3.57 -9.38 2.67
CA SER A 53 2.51 -9.11 3.64
C SER A 53 2.36 -10.24 4.67
N ASP A 54 1.68 -9.94 5.78
CA ASP A 54 1.35 -10.88 6.86
C ASP A 54 0.22 -11.90 6.50
N ARG A 55 -0.16 -11.98 5.22
CA ARG A 55 -1.24 -12.83 4.71
C ARG A 55 -0.68 -13.91 3.79
N ALA A 56 -1.24 -15.11 3.90
CA ALA A 56 -0.84 -16.27 3.11
C ALA A 56 -1.57 -16.36 1.74
N SER A 57 -2.65 -15.61 1.53
CA SER A 57 -3.48 -15.67 0.31
C SER A 57 -4.05 -14.30 -0.09
N LYS A 58 -4.56 -14.20 -1.32
CA LYS A 58 -5.29 -13.04 -1.86
C LYS A 58 -6.74 -12.96 -1.40
N GLU A 59 -7.24 -13.94 -0.66
CA GLU A 59 -8.61 -13.92 -0.16
C GLU A 59 -8.81 -12.73 0.76
N LEU A 60 -9.93 -12.02 0.59
CA LEU A 60 -10.21 -10.84 1.38
C LEU A 60 -10.34 -11.17 2.86
N HIS A 61 -9.47 -10.58 3.66
CA HIS A 61 -9.61 -10.50 5.12
C HIS A 61 -9.99 -9.08 5.50
N GLY A 62 -11.21 -8.92 5.97
CA GLY A 62 -11.80 -7.64 6.31
C GLY A 62 -13.05 -7.78 7.15
N GLY A 63 -13.69 -6.66 7.45
CA GLY A 63 -14.94 -6.60 8.19
C GLY A 63 -15.87 -5.55 7.60
N ASN A 64 -17.16 -5.66 7.94
CA ASN A 64 -18.09 -4.57 7.65
C ASN A 64 -17.89 -3.47 8.69
N GLU A 65 -17.82 -2.23 8.23
CA GLU A 65 -18.01 -1.05 9.07
C GLU A 65 -19.20 -0.25 8.53
N ASP A 66 -20.07 0.17 9.44
CA ASP A 66 -21.18 1.04 9.10
C ASP A 66 -20.67 2.47 8.96
N THR A 67 -20.95 3.07 7.81
CA THR A 67 -20.66 4.48 7.52
C THR A 67 -21.95 5.22 7.24
N ASP A 68 -21.91 6.55 7.25
CA ASP A 68 -23.07 7.39 6.90
C ASP A 68 -23.62 7.07 5.49
N ASP A 69 -22.77 6.54 4.60
CA ASP A 69 -23.08 6.18 3.23
C ASP A 69 -23.52 4.69 3.07
N GLY A 70 -23.65 3.95 4.17
CA GLY A 70 -23.98 2.52 4.22
C GLY A 70 -22.85 1.64 4.76
N SER A 71 -23.07 0.32 4.81
CA SER A 71 -22.04 -0.64 5.26
C SER A 71 -20.98 -0.82 4.18
N VAL A 72 -19.71 -0.58 4.54
CA VAL A 72 -18.56 -0.76 3.65
C VAL A 72 -17.67 -1.90 4.14
N TRP A 73 -17.00 -2.58 3.21
CA TRP A 73 -16.06 -3.64 3.57
C TRP A 73 -14.64 -3.08 3.70
N ILE A 74 -14.10 -3.12 4.91
CA ILE A 74 -12.74 -2.64 5.19
C ILE A 74 -11.77 -3.81 5.19
N ILE A 75 -10.71 -3.68 4.39
CA ILE A 75 -9.57 -4.58 4.37
C ILE A 75 -8.56 -4.09 5.41
N PHE A 76 -8.20 -4.99 6.33
CA PHE A 76 -7.30 -4.75 7.47
C PHE A 76 -5.95 -5.45 7.35
N ARG A 77 -5.73 -6.25 6.31
CA ARG A 77 -4.50 -7.05 6.14
C ARG A 77 -3.95 -6.91 4.73
N GLY A 78 -2.64 -7.08 4.60
CA GLY A 78 -1.91 -6.83 3.36
C GLY A 78 -1.13 -5.53 3.38
N ILE A 79 -0.41 -5.27 2.29
CA ILE A 79 0.38 -4.04 2.16
C ILE A 79 -0.47 -3.00 1.46
N HIS A 80 -0.95 -2.03 2.25
CA HIS A 80 -1.71 -0.88 1.76
C HIS A 80 -0.76 0.12 1.10
N VAL A 81 -0.98 0.44 -0.18
CA VAL A 81 -0.20 1.41 -0.94
C VAL A 81 -1.13 2.46 -1.55
N SER A 82 -0.60 3.65 -1.78
CA SER A 82 -1.28 4.68 -2.54
C SER A 82 -0.97 4.54 -4.04
N ILE A 83 -1.98 4.70 -4.89
CA ILE A 83 -1.89 4.58 -6.36
C ILE A 83 -1.92 5.95 -7.06
N ILE A 84 -1.83 7.04 -6.30
CA ILE A 84 -1.66 8.42 -6.81
C ILE A 84 -0.19 8.79 -6.86
N ARG A 85 0.12 9.90 -7.54
CA ARG A 85 1.45 10.50 -7.56
C ARG A 85 1.87 10.98 -6.17
N GLU A 86 3.18 10.92 -5.90
CA GLU A 86 3.79 11.31 -4.63
C GLU A 86 3.31 12.68 -4.13
N GLU A 87 3.26 13.69 -5.02
CA GLU A 87 2.85 15.05 -4.68
C GLU A 87 1.39 15.18 -4.19
N SER A 88 0.58 14.16 -4.41
CA SER A 88 -0.83 14.13 -4.03
C SER A 88 -1.07 13.44 -2.69
N VAL A 89 -0.04 12.82 -2.10
CA VAL A 89 -0.14 12.14 -0.80
C VAL A 89 -0.18 13.19 0.31
N ARG A 90 -1.41 13.55 0.72
CA ARG A 90 -1.65 14.49 1.83
C ARG A 90 -1.60 13.77 3.18
N GLY A 91 -1.18 14.49 4.23
CA GLY A 91 -1.25 14.01 5.61
C GLY A 91 -0.02 13.26 6.12
N CYS A 92 1.11 13.34 5.41
CA CYS A 92 2.39 12.82 5.89
C CYS A 92 2.88 13.64 7.09
N LYS A 93 3.20 12.97 8.20
CA LYS A 93 3.76 13.62 9.40
C LYS A 93 5.24 13.92 9.20
N GLU A 94 5.82 14.78 10.04
CA GLU A 94 7.25 15.17 9.94
C GLU A 94 8.21 13.98 10.02
N TYR A 95 7.85 12.95 10.79
CA TYR A 95 8.64 11.72 10.94
C TYR A 95 8.30 10.65 9.89
N GLN A 96 7.48 10.98 8.90
CA GLN A 96 7.06 10.04 7.86
C GLN A 96 7.66 10.40 6.52
N VAL A 97 8.02 9.37 5.77
CA VAL A 97 8.53 9.48 4.40
C VAL A 97 7.65 8.68 3.46
N ILE A 98 7.45 9.24 2.28
CA ILE A 98 6.78 8.56 1.18
C ILE A 98 7.86 7.93 0.31
N VAL A 99 7.75 6.62 0.09
CA VAL A 99 8.75 5.86 -0.67
C VAL A 99 8.04 5.15 -1.83
N PRO A 100 8.54 5.29 -3.07
CA PRO A 100 8.00 4.54 -4.19
C PRO A 100 8.29 3.05 -3.99
N VAL A 101 7.33 2.22 -4.37
CA VAL A 101 7.39 0.77 -4.30
C VAL A 101 6.79 0.19 -5.58
N ARG A 102 7.37 -0.89 -6.09
CA ARG A 102 6.84 -1.57 -7.27
C ARG A 102 5.92 -2.70 -6.85
N CYS A 103 4.78 -2.81 -7.53
CA CYS A 103 3.77 -3.81 -7.25
C CYS A 103 3.43 -4.55 -8.54
N HIS A 104 3.21 -5.86 -8.47
CA HIS A 104 2.81 -6.67 -9.63
C HIS A 104 1.31 -6.96 -9.60
N LYS A 105 0.64 -7.02 -10.76
CA LYS A 105 -0.80 -7.32 -10.86
C LYS A 105 -1.18 -8.68 -10.25
N GLU A 106 -0.25 -9.62 -10.25
CA GLU A 106 -0.44 -10.91 -9.60
C GLU A 106 -0.33 -10.86 -8.08
N ASP A 107 0.00 -9.72 -7.47
CA ASP A 107 -0.05 -9.54 -6.03
C ASP A 107 -1.24 -8.68 -5.60
N LEU A 108 -2.00 -8.13 -6.55
CA LEU A 108 -3.14 -7.27 -6.27
C LEU A 108 -4.25 -8.08 -5.56
N VAL A 109 -4.63 -7.60 -4.38
CA VAL A 109 -5.73 -8.14 -3.59
C VAL A 109 -7.01 -7.35 -3.88
N ALA A 110 -6.92 -6.03 -3.80
CA ALA A 110 -8.07 -5.15 -3.93
C ALA A 110 -7.65 -3.73 -4.30
N SER A 111 -8.58 -3.01 -4.92
CA SER A 111 -8.50 -1.58 -5.19
C SER A 111 -9.67 -0.88 -4.51
N SER A 112 -9.43 0.31 -3.96
CA SER A 112 -10.46 0.97 -3.18
C SER A 112 -11.56 1.59 -4.02
N ILE A 113 -12.76 1.57 -3.46
CA ILE A 113 -13.94 2.26 -3.98
C ILE A 113 -14.12 3.67 -3.42
N ARG A 114 -13.16 4.20 -2.64
CA ARG A 114 -13.29 5.54 -2.04
C ARG A 114 -12.02 6.37 -2.16
N TYR A 115 -10.87 5.75 -1.98
CA TYR A 115 -9.58 6.44 -1.98
C TYR A 115 -8.67 5.90 -3.08
N PRO A 116 -7.63 6.63 -3.47
CA PRO A 116 -6.61 6.11 -4.39
C PRO A 116 -5.62 5.23 -3.62
N ASP A 117 -6.11 4.13 -3.06
CA ASP A 117 -5.31 3.09 -2.42
C ASP A 117 -5.64 1.70 -2.96
N ALA A 118 -4.67 0.81 -2.81
CA ALA A 118 -4.74 -0.59 -3.19
C ALA A 118 -4.04 -1.45 -2.13
N VAL A 119 -4.35 -2.74 -2.13
CA VAL A 119 -3.72 -3.71 -1.25
C VAL A 119 -3.04 -4.78 -2.07
N PHE A 120 -1.77 -5.06 -1.75
CA PHE A 120 -0.97 -6.11 -2.37
C PHE A 120 -0.50 -7.15 -1.35
N THR A 121 -0.24 -8.37 -1.82
CA THR A 121 0.42 -9.43 -1.05
C THR A 121 1.94 -9.26 -0.98
N LYS A 122 2.53 -8.61 -1.99
CA LYS A 122 3.95 -8.30 -2.08
C LYS A 122 4.18 -6.94 -2.70
N ILE A 123 5.24 -6.28 -2.27
CA ILE A 123 5.78 -5.08 -2.91
C ILE A 123 7.30 -5.23 -3.05
N PHE A 124 7.90 -4.45 -3.93
CA PHE A 124 9.33 -4.38 -4.12
C PHE A 124 9.81 -2.97 -3.80
N LEU A 125 10.66 -2.86 -2.79
CA LEU A 125 11.34 -1.62 -2.43
C LEU A 125 12.75 -1.65 -3.02
N GLU A 126 13.03 -0.73 -3.94
CA GLU A 126 14.35 -0.65 -4.57
C GLU A 126 15.39 -0.15 -3.56
N LYS A 127 16.63 -0.61 -3.74
CA LYS A 127 17.73 -0.25 -2.84
C LYS A 127 18.01 1.24 -2.84
N GLU A 128 17.99 1.87 -4.02
CA GLU A 128 18.20 3.31 -4.16
C GLU A 128 17.13 4.13 -3.42
N ASP A 129 15.85 3.75 -3.56
CA ASP A 129 14.74 4.42 -2.87
C ASP A 129 14.82 4.24 -1.35
N TYR A 130 15.18 3.04 -0.88
CA TYR A 130 15.43 2.78 0.53
C TYR A 130 16.57 3.65 1.08
N GLU A 131 17.72 3.64 0.41
CA GLU A 131 18.91 4.40 0.83
C GLU A 131 18.65 5.90 0.86
N LYS A 132 17.94 6.43 -0.17
CA LYS A 132 17.50 7.83 -0.23
C LYS A 132 16.54 8.19 0.92
N ALA A 133 15.61 7.30 1.25
CA ALA A 133 14.64 7.55 2.30
C ALA A 133 15.29 7.65 3.69
N ILE A 134 16.31 6.83 3.96
CA ILE A 134 17.02 6.84 5.26
C ILE A 134 18.21 7.82 5.33
N SER A 135 18.56 8.47 4.21
CA SER A 135 19.65 9.46 4.16
C SER A 135 19.20 10.91 4.40
N ASN A 136 17.88 11.17 4.43
CA ASN A 136 17.30 12.51 4.62
C ASN A 136 17.21 12.95 6.10
N GLU A 137 17.95 12.32 7.01
CA GLU A 137 18.23 12.80 8.37
C GLU A 137 19.53 13.63 8.43
#